data_AF-A0A7Y4WIP5-F1
#
_entry.id   AF-A0A7Y4WIP5-F1
#
_cell.length_a   1.000
_cell.length_b   1.000
_cell.length_c   1.000
_cell.angle_alpha   90.00
_cell.angle_beta   90.00
_cell.angle_gamma   90.00
#
_symmetry.space_group_name_H-M   'P 1'
#
loop_
_entity.id
_entity.type
_entity.pdbx_description
1 polymer ?
#
loop_
_entity_poly.entity_id
_entity_poly.type
_entity_poly.pdbx_seq_one_letter_code
_entity_poly.pdbx_strand_id
1 'polypeptide(L)'
;MYILIGIGGIAGLVGLYSLFPETRAPSFGQAPEEKGAPALAMPAKKYVAAAPLAPAPEERRALALEGAKVVHPPQKLEHLADTSADVRTRIDNALAKLFDISYPRASTAASQELVQIGKPAIPRVLSAWVDLSMSDDKDAIRANLLDQVLREISGLGSKYRPQGSTPAEVRGRERARDAWFQWWGDVGERFGVAQPKSGG
;
A
#
# COMPACT_ATOMS: atom_id res chain seq x y z
N MET A 1 53.94 31.64 1.70
CA MET A 1 54.06 31.73 0.23
C MET A 1 52.78 31.14 -0.35
N TYR A 2 51.89 32.01 -0.84
CA TYR A 2 50.56 31.64 -1.36
C TYR A 2 50.68 31.19 -2.82
N ILE A 3 50.00 30.10 -3.19
CA ILE A 3 49.75 29.76 -4.60
C ILE A 3 48.24 29.75 -4.82
N LEU A 4 47.81 30.79 -5.50
CA LEU A 4 46.52 30.97 -6.16
C LEU A 4 46.60 30.36 -7.57
N ILE A 5 45.43 30.16 -8.17
CA ILE A 5 45.10 30.04 -9.61
C ILE A 5 44.56 28.66 -10.01
N GLY A 6 43.33 28.68 -10.52
CA GLY A 6 42.76 27.57 -11.28
C GLY A 6 41.25 27.64 -11.52
N ILE A 7 40.69 28.81 -11.88
CA ILE A 7 39.34 28.91 -12.44
C ILE A 7 39.43 28.68 -13.96
N GLY A 8 38.76 27.65 -14.45
CA GLY A 8 38.48 27.41 -15.87
C GLY A 8 37.42 26.32 -15.96
N GLY A 9 36.41 26.34 -16.81
CA GLY A 9 35.97 27.33 -17.77
C GLY A 9 34.52 26.99 -18.15
N ILE A 10 33.79 28.01 -18.57
CA ILE A 10 32.43 27.95 -19.10
C ILE A 10 32.45 27.35 -20.52
N ALA A 11 31.31 26.77 -20.93
CA ALA A 11 30.84 26.54 -22.29
C ALA A 11 30.85 25.07 -22.80
N GLY A 12 29.65 24.49 -22.84
CA GLY A 12 29.31 23.25 -23.54
C GLY A 12 27.81 23.21 -23.78
N LEU A 13 27.39 23.94 -24.81
CA LEU A 13 26.01 24.22 -25.22
C LEU A 13 25.55 23.13 -26.21
N VAL A 14 24.24 22.87 -26.22
CA VAL A 14 23.44 22.30 -27.32
C VAL A 14 23.58 20.82 -27.66
N GLY A 15 22.45 20.11 -27.54
CA GLY A 15 22.03 19.19 -28.60
C GLY A 15 21.66 17.79 -28.15
N LEU A 16 20.43 17.58 -27.67
CA LEU A 16 19.67 16.34 -27.92
C LEU A 16 18.17 16.52 -27.64
N TYR A 17 17.53 17.50 -28.29
CA TYR A 17 16.09 17.48 -28.49
C TYR A 17 15.83 16.81 -29.83
N SER A 18 15.41 15.54 -29.83
CA SER A 18 14.56 14.89 -30.84
C SER A 18 14.55 13.38 -30.60
N LEU A 19 13.42 12.85 -30.14
CA LEU A 19 12.85 11.51 -30.43
C LEU A 19 11.82 11.16 -29.34
N PHE A 20 10.72 11.91 -29.30
CA PHE A 20 9.47 11.42 -28.71
C PHE A 20 8.51 11.13 -29.87
N PRO A 21 8.12 9.86 -30.10
CA PRO A 21 7.06 9.54 -31.04
C PRO A 21 5.72 10.06 -30.51
N GLU A 22 4.99 10.69 -31.41
CA GLU A 22 3.64 11.22 -31.25
C GLU A 22 2.70 10.23 -30.56
N THR A 23 2.20 10.61 -29.39
CA THR A 23 1.09 9.94 -28.72
C THR A 23 -0.18 10.14 -29.53
N ARG A 24 -0.61 9.09 -30.22
CA ARG A 24 -1.92 8.99 -30.86
C ARG A 24 -2.99 8.95 -29.76
N ALA A 25 -3.76 10.03 -29.61
CA ALA A 25 -4.91 10.06 -28.71
C ALA A 25 -5.98 9.05 -29.17
N PRO A 26 -6.64 8.31 -28.26
CA PRO A 26 -7.81 7.52 -28.59
C PRO A 26 -8.99 8.44 -28.92
N SER A 27 -9.50 8.30 -30.15
CA SER A 27 -10.73 8.95 -30.61
C SER A 27 -11.92 8.30 -29.90
N PHE A 28 -12.63 9.06 -29.07
CA PHE A 28 -13.88 8.59 -28.45
C PHE A 28 -15.00 8.68 -29.48
N GLY A 29 -15.48 7.50 -29.91
CA GLY A 29 -16.61 7.33 -30.81
C GLY A 29 -17.88 7.95 -30.25
N GLN A 30 -18.60 8.61 -31.15
CA GLN A 30 -19.86 9.29 -30.95
C GLN A 30 -20.94 8.34 -30.40
N ALA A 31 -21.72 8.84 -29.44
CA ALA A 31 -22.97 8.23 -29.02
C ALA A 31 -24.01 8.33 -30.15
N PRO A 32 -24.76 7.27 -30.47
CA PRO A 32 -25.95 7.39 -31.28
C PRO A 32 -27.16 7.75 -30.40
N GLU A 33 -27.89 8.73 -30.91
CA GLU A 33 -29.14 9.30 -30.41
C GLU A 33 -30.27 8.28 -30.19
N GLU A 34 -31.13 8.67 -29.24
CA GLU A 34 -32.52 8.25 -29.08
C GLU A 34 -33.31 8.18 -30.40
N LYS A 35 -34.05 7.07 -30.58
CA LYS A 35 -35.33 7.07 -31.28
C LYS A 35 -36.36 6.36 -30.42
N GLY A 36 -37.44 7.07 -30.11
CA GLY A 36 -38.44 6.68 -29.12
C GLY A 36 -39.58 5.78 -29.60
N ALA A 37 -40.32 5.32 -28.57
CA ALA A 37 -41.74 4.91 -28.50
C ALA A 37 -42.21 3.70 -29.36
N PRO A 38 -43.24 2.90 -28.94
CA PRO A 38 -44.35 3.28 -28.06
C PRO A 38 -44.75 2.24 -26.97
N ALA A 39 -45.70 2.69 -26.14
CA ALA A 39 -46.39 1.94 -25.10
C ALA A 39 -47.17 0.72 -25.61
N LEU A 40 -47.10 -0.39 -24.85
CA LEU A 40 -48.09 -1.47 -24.86
C LEU A 40 -48.38 -1.90 -23.42
N ALA A 41 -49.67 -2.11 -23.18
CA ALA A 41 -50.27 -2.30 -21.89
C ALA A 41 -50.42 -3.79 -21.50
N MET A 42 -50.41 -4.03 -20.17
CA MET A 42 -50.98 -5.16 -19.40
C MET A 42 -50.30 -6.56 -19.54
N PRO A 43 -50.51 -7.52 -18.61
CA PRO A 43 -51.27 -7.49 -17.33
C PRO A 43 -50.46 -7.91 -16.08
N ALA A 44 -51.02 -7.59 -14.91
CA ALA A 44 -50.57 -8.02 -13.60
C ALA A 44 -50.50 -9.56 -13.47
N LYS A 45 -49.31 -10.09 -13.17
CA LYS A 45 -49.14 -11.42 -12.57
C LYS A 45 -48.64 -11.27 -11.13
N LYS A 46 -49.52 -11.61 -10.19
CA LYS A 46 -49.15 -11.94 -8.80
C LYS A 46 -48.11 -13.06 -8.82
N TYR A 47 -46.88 -12.74 -8.43
CA TYR A 47 -45.94 -13.71 -7.88
C TYR A 47 -45.71 -13.36 -6.42
N VAL A 48 -46.42 -14.06 -5.54
CA VAL A 48 -46.06 -14.16 -4.12
C VAL A 48 -44.96 -15.22 -4.07
N ALA A 49 -43.72 -14.79 -4.21
CA ALA A 49 -42.57 -15.60 -3.81
C ALA A 49 -42.26 -15.20 -2.36
N ALA A 50 -42.48 -16.14 -1.44
CA ALA A 50 -42.09 -16.00 -0.05
C ALA A 50 -40.58 -15.70 0.01
N ALA A 51 -40.24 -14.47 0.40
CA ALA A 51 -38.87 -14.15 0.81
C ALA A 51 -38.55 -15.00 2.04
N PRO A 52 -37.41 -15.70 2.10
CA PRO A 52 -36.97 -16.29 3.35
C PRO A 52 -36.83 -15.15 4.38
N LEU A 53 -37.52 -15.28 5.51
CA LEU A 53 -37.41 -14.33 6.62
C LEU A 53 -35.93 -14.13 6.92
N ALA A 54 -35.44 -12.90 6.70
CA ALA A 54 -34.13 -12.53 7.20
C ALA A 54 -34.13 -12.75 8.72
N PRO A 55 -33.12 -13.42 9.30
CA PRO A 55 -33.10 -13.68 10.72
C PRO A 55 -33.11 -12.36 11.51
N ALA A 56 -33.76 -12.42 12.67
CA ALA A 56 -33.97 -11.29 13.56
C ALA A 56 -32.63 -10.60 13.90
N PRO A 57 -32.63 -9.29 14.22
CA PRO A 57 -31.40 -8.56 14.53
C PRO A 57 -30.56 -9.19 15.65
N GLU A 58 -31.19 -9.94 16.55
CA GLU A 58 -30.53 -10.64 17.66
C GLU A 58 -29.75 -11.88 17.21
N GLU A 59 -30.24 -12.64 16.23
CA GLU A 59 -29.48 -13.77 15.65
C GLU A 59 -28.25 -13.31 14.86
N ARG A 60 -28.28 -12.11 14.28
CA ARG A 60 -27.08 -11.51 13.65
C ARG A 60 -26.01 -11.13 14.68
N ARG A 61 -26.39 -10.84 15.93
CA ARG A 61 -25.43 -10.60 17.02
C ARG A 61 -24.84 -11.89 17.56
N ALA A 62 -25.61 -12.98 17.57
CA ALA A 62 -25.13 -14.28 18.05
C ALA A 62 -24.18 -14.97 17.06
N LEU A 63 -24.43 -14.88 15.74
CA LEU A 63 -23.55 -15.42 14.70
C LEU A 63 -22.25 -14.63 14.48
N ALA A 64 -22.09 -13.47 15.14
CA ALA A 64 -20.85 -12.70 15.12
C ALA A 64 -19.86 -13.13 16.24
N LEU A 65 -20.24 -14.08 17.11
CA LEU A 65 -19.43 -14.47 18.28
C LEU A 65 -18.74 -15.84 18.14
N GLU A 66 -19.15 -16.69 17.19
CA GLU A 66 -18.41 -17.91 16.85
C GLU A 66 -17.40 -17.62 15.73
N GLY A 67 -16.18 -17.27 16.13
CA GLY A 67 -15.08 -17.03 15.20
C GLY A 67 -14.70 -15.56 15.01
N ALA A 68 -15.15 -14.67 15.91
CA ALA A 68 -14.57 -13.32 16.03
C ALA A 68 -13.10 -13.45 16.41
N LYS A 69 -12.25 -13.55 15.38
CA LYS A 69 -10.80 -13.49 15.54
C LYS A 69 -10.51 -12.16 16.21
N VAL A 70 -10.02 -12.22 17.44
CA VAL A 70 -9.68 -11.02 18.21
C VAL A 70 -8.60 -10.30 17.44
N VAL A 71 -8.95 -9.19 16.79
CA VAL A 71 -7.99 -8.30 16.18
C VAL A 71 -7.29 -7.59 17.33
N HIS A 72 -6.10 -8.05 17.67
CA HIS A 72 -5.29 -7.37 18.65
C HIS A 72 -4.95 -5.97 18.12
N PRO A 73 -5.03 -4.93 18.96
CA PRO A 73 -4.67 -3.59 18.54
C PRO A 73 -3.23 -3.59 18.00
N PRO A 74 -2.92 -2.78 16.98
CA PRO A 74 -1.56 -2.61 16.47
C PRO A 74 -0.59 -2.28 17.60
N GLN A 75 0.45 -3.09 17.75
CA GLN A 75 1.48 -2.93 18.79
C GLN A 75 2.86 -2.90 18.16
N LYS A 76 3.82 -2.26 18.83
CA LYS A 76 5.20 -2.32 18.36
C LYS A 76 5.72 -3.75 18.47
N LEU A 77 6.38 -4.18 17.42
CA LEU A 77 6.99 -5.48 17.29
C LEU A 77 8.52 -5.32 17.37
N GLU A 78 9.13 -6.22 18.13
CA GLU A 78 10.58 -6.34 18.17
C GLU A 78 11.12 -6.98 16.89
N HIS A 79 12.43 -6.90 16.69
CA HIS A 79 13.08 -7.71 15.67
C HIS A 79 12.85 -9.20 15.95
N LEU A 80 12.82 -10.02 14.89
CA LEU A 80 12.75 -11.46 15.08
C LEU A 80 13.99 -11.96 15.84
N ALA A 81 13.79 -12.98 16.68
CA ALA A 81 14.84 -13.51 17.54
C ALA A 81 16.05 -14.04 16.74
N ASP A 82 15.82 -14.58 15.55
CA ASP A 82 16.81 -15.11 14.62
C ASP A 82 17.51 -14.04 13.75
N THR A 83 17.07 -12.78 13.80
CA THR A 83 17.69 -11.70 13.03
C THR A 83 19.02 -11.27 13.65
N SER A 84 20.11 -11.34 12.89
CA SER A 84 21.45 -10.93 13.34
C SER A 84 21.53 -9.43 13.63
N ALA A 85 22.43 -9.02 14.54
CA ALA A 85 22.59 -7.62 14.93
C ALA A 85 22.93 -6.68 13.76
N ASP A 86 23.71 -7.16 12.79
CA ASP A 86 24.02 -6.42 11.56
C ASP A 86 22.75 -6.16 10.75
N VAL A 87 21.93 -7.20 10.53
CA VAL A 87 20.66 -7.06 9.80
C VAL A 87 19.68 -6.14 10.54
N ARG A 88 19.62 -6.20 11.89
CA ARG A 88 18.80 -5.27 12.68
C ARG A 88 19.20 -3.81 12.42
N THR A 89 20.50 -3.53 12.49
CA THR A 89 21.07 -2.21 12.24
C THR A 89 20.76 -1.72 10.82
N ARG A 90 20.85 -2.61 9.82
CA ARG A 90 20.50 -2.29 8.43
C ARG A 90 19.02 -1.95 8.27
N ILE A 91 18.13 -2.71 8.90
CA ILE A 91 16.68 -2.44 8.88
C ILE A 91 16.40 -1.06 9.48
N ASP A 92 16.94 -0.75 10.66
CA ASP A 92 16.67 0.52 11.33
C ASP A 92 17.22 1.72 10.53
N ASN A 93 18.43 1.57 9.98
CA ASN A 93 19.02 2.58 9.09
C ASN A 93 18.21 2.80 7.81
N ALA A 94 17.70 1.72 7.21
CA ALA A 94 16.85 1.81 6.03
C ALA A 94 15.52 2.49 6.36
N LEU A 95 14.86 2.15 7.48
CA LEU A 95 13.64 2.83 7.92
C LEU A 95 13.85 4.32 8.16
N ALA A 96 14.96 4.72 8.79
CA ALA A 96 15.29 6.12 8.99
C ALA A 96 15.43 6.88 7.66
N LYS A 97 16.13 6.29 6.69
CA LYS A 97 16.29 6.86 5.33
C LYS A 97 14.99 6.88 4.53
N LEU A 98 14.14 5.87 4.70
CA LEU A 98 12.84 5.77 4.02
C LEU A 98 11.95 6.96 4.36
N PHE A 99 11.96 7.38 5.63
CA PHE A 99 11.19 8.52 6.14
C PHE A 99 11.82 9.89 5.93
N ASP A 100 13.07 9.95 5.46
CA ASP A 100 13.68 11.19 5.02
C ASP A 100 13.21 11.55 3.61
N ILE A 101 12.01 12.14 3.56
CA ILE A 101 11.34 12.61 2.34
C ILE A 101 12.12 13.71 1.61
N SER A 102 13.15 14.28 2.23
CA SER A 102 14.01 15.31 1.62
C SER A 102 14.91 14.74 0.53
N TYR A 103 15.19 13.42 0.57
CA TYR A 103 16.10 12.76 -0.37
C TYR A 103 15.42 11.55 -1.05
N PRO A 104 14.64 11.78 -2.12
CA PRO A 104 13.86 10.72 -2.78
C PRO A 104 14.69 9.51 -3.21
N ARG A 105 15.91 9.73 -3.71
CA ARG A 105 16.83 8.65 -4.11
C ARG A 105 17.23 7.76 -2.93
N ALA A 106 17.47 8.36 -1.76
CA ALA A 106 17.81 7.62 -0.55
C ALA A 106 16.60 6.80 -0.05
N SER A 107 15.40 7.37 -0.14
CA SER A 107 14.16 6.69 0.20
C SER A 107 13.87 5.49 -0.72
N THR A 108 14.08 5.62 -2.04
CA THR A 108 13.98 4.49 -2.98
C THR A 108 15.01 3.40 -2.67
N ALA A 109 16.27 3.76 -2.44
CA ALA A 109 17.32 2.79 -2.11
C ALA A 109 17.02 2.06 -0.79
N ALA A 110 16.50 2.78 0.21
CA ALA A 110 16.09 2.21 1.49
C ALA A 110 14.91 1.24 1.36
N SER A 111 13.90 1.58 0.53
CA SER A 111 12.79 0.68 0.21
C SER A 111 13.30 -0.63 -0.41
N GLN A 112 14.19 -0.54 -1.41
CA GLN A 112 14.80 -1.70 -2.05
C GLN A 112 15.63 -2.52 -1.06
N GLU A 113 16.36 -1.88 -0.16
CA GLU A 113 17.12 -2.58 0.88
C GLU A 113 16.21 -3.36 1.84
N LEU A 114 15.10 -2.77 2.31
CA LEU A 114 14.12 -3.48 3.15
C LEU A 114 13.52 -4.68 2.42
N VAL A 115 13.20 -4.53 1.14
CA VAL A 115 12.68 -5.61 0.30
C VAL A 115 13.69 -6.74 0.11
N GLN A 116 14.97 -6.40 -0.11
CA GLN A 116 16.06 -7.38 -0.20
C GLN A 116 16.29 -8.12 1.12
N ILE A 117 16.16 -7.45 2.26
CA ILE A 117 16.23 -8.10 3.59
C ILE A 117 15.06 -9.08 3.73
N GLY A 118 13.86 -8.71 3.28
CA GLY A 118 12.70 -9.58 3.22
C GLY A 118 12.01 -9.74 4.59
N LYS A 119 11.66 -10.99 4.95
CA LYS A 119 10.88 -11.30 6.17
C LYS A 119 11.40 -10.62 7.46
N PRO A 120 12.71 -10.60 7.76
CA PRO A 120 13.22 -9.96 8.98
C PRO A 120 12.86 -8.47 9.12
N ALA A 121 12.61 -7.77 8.01
CA ALA A 121 12.23 -6.36 8.03
C ALA A 121 10.76 -6.13 8.43
N ILE A 122 9.87 -7.10 8.20
CA ILE A 122 8.42 -6.93 8.36
C ILE A 122 8.01 -6.42 9.75
N PRO A 123 8.48 -7.01 10.88
CA PRO A 123 8.07 -6.54 12.20
C PRO A 123 8.39 -5.07 12.46
N ARG A 124 9.55 -4.61 11.98
CA ARG A 124 10.00 -3.22 12.16
C ARG A 124 9.25 -2.26 11.26
N VAL A 125 8.96 -2.67 10.02
CA VAL A 125 8.11 -1.92 9.09
C VAL A 125 6.69 -1.75 9.67
N LEU A 126 6.11 -2.81 10.25
CA LEU A 126 4.81 -2.74 10.94
C LEU A 126 4.87 -1.87 12.19
N SER A 127 5.95 -1.95 12.96
CA SER A 127 6.13 -1.13 14.17
C SER A 127 6.16 0.35 13.83
N ALA A 128 6.83 0.72 12.73
CA ALA A 128 6.88 2.10 12.27
C ALA A 128 5.48 2.65 11.93
N TRP A 129 4.53 1.81 11.54
CA TRP A 129 3.13 2.19 11.31
C TRP A 129 2.34 2.57 12.57
N VAL A 130 2.76 2.07 13.73
CA VAL A 130 2.09 2.39 15.01
C VAL A 130 2.36 3.84 15.41
N ASP A 131 3.52 4.38 15.02
CA ASP A 131 3.95 5.74 15.35
C ASP A 131 3.36 6.82 14.42
N LEU A 132 2.68 6.43 13.34
CA LEU A 132 2.12 7.36 12.36
C LEU A 132 0.69 7.78 12.69
N SER A 133 0.40 9.07 12.52
CA SER A 133 -0.96 9.60 12.60
C SER A 133 -1.66 9.51 11.25
N MET A 134 -2.69 8.66 11.12
CA MET A 134 -3.40 8.45 9.83
C MET A 134 -4.22 9.66 9.36
N SER A 135 -4.45 10.63 10.24
CA SER A 135 -5.10 11.91 9.92
C SER A 135 -4.16 12.97 9.38
N ASP A 136 -2.84 12.80 9.51
CA ASP A 136 -1.85 13.73 8.97
C ASP A 136 -1.40 13.30 7.57
N ASP A 137 -1.31 14.26 6.64
CA ASP A 137 -0.99 13.95 5.23
C ASP A 137 0.46 13.49 5.06
N LYS A 138 1.42 14.00 5.86
CA LYS A 138 2.82 13.56 5.76
C LYS A 138 2.97 12.12 6.25
N ASP A 139 2.32 11.80 7.35
CA ASP A 139 2.28 10.45 7.89
C ASP A 139 1.49 9.49 6.99
N ALA A 140 0.45 9.96 6.29
CA ALA A 140 -0.23 9.16 5.27
C ALA A 140 0.68 8.79 4.09
N ILE A 141 1.52 9.72 3.63
CA ILE A 141 2.53 9.45 2.60
C ILE A 141 3.54 8.42 3.11
N ARG A 142 4.05 8.57 4.34
CA ARG A 142 4.94 7.58 4.97
C ARG A 142 4.29 6.22 5.10
N ALA A 143 3.01 6.18 5.48
CA ALA A 143 2.26 4.95 5.62
C ALA A 143 2.09 4.24 4.27
N ASN A 144 1.92 4.99 3.18
CA ASN A 144 1.91 4.45 1.81
C ASN A 144 3.24 3.78 1.43
N LEU A 145 4.37 4.39 1.78
CA LEU A 145 5.69 3.83 1.50
C LEU A 145 5.87 2.50 2.23
N LEU A 146 5.45 2.43 3.50
CA LEU A 146 5.49 1.18 4.26
C LEU A 146 4.53 0.12 3.69
N ASP A 147 3.32 0.50 3.24
CA ASP A 147 2.43 -0.44 2.54
C ASP A 147 3.09 -1.04 1.30
N GLN A 148 3.74 -0.21 0.48
CA GLN A 148 4.46 -0.68 -0.72
C GLN A 148 5.57 -1.67 -0.36
N VAL A 149 6.40 -1.35 0.64
CA VAL A 149 7.45 -2.27 1.12
C VAL A 149 6.87 -3.60 1.60
N LEU A 150 5.78 -3.57 2.38
CA LEU A 150 5.13 -4.80 2.87
C LEU A 150 4.58 -5.65 1.72
N ARG A 151 3.98 -5.03 0.70
CA ARG A 151 3.49 -5.74 -0.49
C ARG A 151 4.62 -6.37 -1.29
N GLU A 152 5.73 -5.67 -1.47
CA GLU A 152 6.89 -6.19 -2.20
C GLU A 152 7.55 -7.34 -1.45
N ILE A 153 7.68 -7.26 -0.13
CA ILE A 153 8.24 -8.36 0.69
C ILE A 153 7.30 -9.57 0.71
N SER A 154 6.00 -9.36 0.92
CA SER A 154 5.03 -10.43 1.15
C SER A 154 4.44 -11.03 -0.14
N GLY A 155 4.50 -10.29 -1.26
CA GLY A 155 3.78 -10.59 -2.49
C GLY A 155 2.27 -10.40 -2.40
N LEU A 156 1.75 -9.82 -1.30
CA LEU A 156 0.32 -9.65 -1.08
C LEU A 156 -0.20 -8.33 -1.67
N GLY A 157 -1.46 -8.36 -2.11
CA GLY A 157 -2.18 -7.14 -2.47
C GLY A 157 -2.67 -6.40 -1.23
N SER A 158 -2.60 -5.06 -1.24
CA SER A 158 -3.23 -4.20 -0.24
C SER A 158 -4.30 -3.33 -0.89
N LYS A 159 -5.33 -2.99 -0.10
CA LYS A 159 -6.35 -2.00 -0.47
C LYS A 159 -6.04 -0.61 0.10
N TYR A 160 -4.82 -0.38 0.60
CA TYR A 160 -4.41 0.90 1.15
C TYR A 160 -4.59 2.03 0.13
N ARG A 161 -5.18 3.15 0.57
CA ARG A 161 -5.35 4.36 -0.24
C ARG A 161 -4.72 5.54 0.49
N PRO A 162 -3.65 6.14 -0.07
CA PRO A 162 -2.89 7.18 0.62
C PRO A 162 -3.52 8.56 0.58
N GLN A 163 -4.54 8.78 -0.27
CA GLN A 163 -5.10 10.10 -0.51
C GLN A 163 -6.39 10.33 0.27
N GLY A 164 -6.66 11.62 0.53
CA GLY A 164 -7.89 12.12 1.10
C GLY A 164 -7.89 12.30 2.61
N SER A 165 -8.65 13.28 3.09
CA SER A 165 -8.66 13.70 4.50
C SER A 165 -10.03 13.49 5.12
N THR A 166 -10.95 12.80 4.43
CA THR A 166 -12.27 12.53 4.97
C THR A 166 -12.18 11.49 6.09
N PRO A 167 -13.08 11.54 7.09
CA PRO A 167 -13.11 10.52 8.15
C PRO A 167 -13.26 9.08 7.64
N ALA A 168 -13.87 8.90 6.46
CA ALA A 168 -13.99 7.58 5.82
C ALA A 168 -12.65 7.06 5.30
N GLU A 169 -11.82 7.94 4.73
CA GLU A 169 -10.49 7.59 4.22
C GLU A 169 -9.51 7.31 5.35
N VAL A 170 -9.53 8.11 6.42
CA VAL A 170 -8.72 7.86 7.63
C VAL A 170 -9.01 6.47 8.19
N ARG A 171 -10.31 6.12 8.35
CA ARG A 171 -10.72 4.77 8.76
C ARG A 171 -10.28 3.69 7.77
N GLY A 172 -10.22 4.00 6.48
CA GLY A 172 -9.71 3.10 5.45
C GLY A 172 -8.23 2.76 5.66
N ARG A 173 -7.41 3.77 6.00
CA ARG A 173 -5.99 3.61 6.32
C ARG A 173 -5.78 2.82 7.61
N GLU A 174 -6.55 3.12 8.65
CA GLU A 174 -6.52 2.38 9.92
C GLU A 174 -6.87 0.90 9.70
N ARG A 175 -7.91 0.60 8.93
CA ARG A 175 -8.27 -0.79 8.59
C ARG A 175 -7.18 -1.50 7.81
N ALA A 176 -6.50 -0.82 6.89
CA ALA A 176 -5.38 -1.40 6.18
C ALA A 176 -4.22 -1.70 7.13
N ARG A 177 -3.92 -0.79 8.08
CA ARG A 177 -2.98 -1.04 9.18
C ARG A 177 -3.34 -2.30 9.95
N ASP A 178 -4.56 -2.36 10.45
CA ASP A 178 -5.03 -3.47 11.27
C ASP A 178 -5.02 -4.80 10.49
N ALA A 179 -5.33 -4.78 9.19
CA ALA A 179 -5.28 -5.96 8.32
C ALA A 179 -3.85 -6.53 8.17
N TRP A 180 -2.84 -5.66 8.07
CA TRP A 180 -1.45 -6.11 8.01
C TRP A 180 -0.97 -6.69 9.35
N PHE A 181 -1.36 -6.09 10.48
CA PHE A 181 -1.08 -6.63 11.81
C PHE A 181 -1.77 -7.98 12.03
N GLN A 182 -3.03 -8.10 11.61
CA GLN A 182 -3.77 -9.35 11.66
C GLN A 182 -3.10 -10.42 10.80
N TRP A 183 -2.75 -10.10 9.55
CA TRP A 183 -2.02 -11.01 8.68
C TRP A 183 -0.71 -11.48 9.30
N TRP A 184 0.06 -10.56 9.91
CA TRP A 184 1.31 -10.92 10.58
C TRP A 184 1.08 -11.84 11.78
N GLY A 185 0.07 -11.58 12.61
CA GLY A 185 -0.29 -12.49 13.71
C GLY A 185 -0.76 -13.87 13.23
N ASP A 186 -1.36 -13.94 12.05
CA ASP A 186 -1.94 -15.17 11.50
C ASP A 186 -0.90 -16.09 10.86
N VAL A 187 0.01 -15.50 10.08
CA VAL A 187 0.95 -16.27 9.24
C VAL A 187 2.38 -15.75 9.29
N GLY A 188 2.63 -14.59 9.89
CA GLY A 188 3.92 -13.90 9.85
C GLY A 188 5.10 -14.73 10.37
N GLU A 189 4.91 -15.44 11.49
CA GLU A 189 5.95 -16.33 12.04
C GLU A 189 6.28 -17.48 11.09
N ARG A 190 5.28 -18.01 10.38
CA ARG A 190 5.41 -19.15 9.45
C ARG A 190 5.73 -18.73 8.02
N PHE A 191 5.64 -17.44 7.73
CA PHE A 191 5.90 -16.89 6.41
C PHE A 191 7.32 -17.25 5.98
N GLY A 192 7.46 -17.99 4.89
CA GLY A 192 8.73 -18.25 4.23
C GLY A 192 8.72 -17.51 2.91
N VAL A 193 9.72 -16.65 2.67
CA VAL A 193 9.89 -16.02 1.35
C VAL A 193 10.27 -17.13 0.38
N ALA A 194 9.41 -17.41 -0.60
CA ALA A 194 9.77 -18.29 -1.70
C ALA A 194 10.98 -17.65 -2.41
N GLN A 195 12.16 -18.25 -2.23
CA GLN A 195 13.38 -17.79 -2.89
C GLN A 195 13.10 -17.70 -4.40
N PRO A 196 13.39 -16.55 -5.06
CA PRO A 196 13.23 -16.47 -6.50
C PRO A 196 14.04 -17.60 -7.10
N LYS A 197 13.38 -18.46 -7.90
CA LYS A 197 14.08 -19.50 -8.66
C LYS A 197 15.12 -18.77 -9.51
N SER A 198 16.39 -18.83 -9.11
CA SER A 198 17.49 -18.39 -9.96
C SER A 198 17.37 -19.22 -11.24
N GLY A 199 16.92 -18.58 -12.32
CA GLY A 199 16.91 -19.19 -13.63
C GLY A 199 18.34 -19.50 -14.02
N GLY A 200 18.66 -20.79 -14.05
CA GLY A 200 19.89 -21.31 -14.65
C GLY A 200 19.77 -21.41 -16.17
#